data_AF-A0A1Q4HP00-F1
#
_entry.id   AF-A0A1Q4HP00-F1
#
_cell.length_a   1.000
_cell.length_b   1.000
_cell.length_c   1.000
_cell.angle_alpha   90.00
_cell.angle_beta   90.00
_cell.angle_gamma   90.00
#
_symmetry.space_group_name_H-M   'P 1'
#
loop_
_entity.id
_entity.type
_entity.pdbx_description
1 polymer ?
#
loop_
_entity_poly.entity_id
_entity_poly.type
_entity_poly.pdbx_seq_one_letter_code
_entity_poly.pdbx_strand_id
1 'polypeptide(L)'
;MRNPTPRQIEALSAVDAGRIQWGNAYPDMARRGHTGPLVFLIDGHSVYGGQHATYSRLAELGWIVERTDLLPLKTVPARTRISHTITGSEKVIELPEHSAPADAGWRATVELTDAGRAALHRATGQTTTRTTHEIERP
;
A
#
# COMPACT_ATOMS: atom_id res chain seq x y z
N MET A 1 -21.42 12.90 6.57
CA MET A 1 -20.38 11.88 6.37
C MET A 1 -21.04 10.52 6.24
N ARG A 2 -20.61 9.66 5.31
CA ARG A 2 -21.25 8.34 5.04
C ARG A 2 -20.81 7.31 6.09
N ASN A 3 -21.74 6.49 6.59
CA ASN A 3 -21.41 5.37 7.48
C ASN A 3 -20.77 4.23 6.68
N PRO A 4 -19.72 3.58 7.21
CA PRO A 4 -19.09 2.44 6.54
C PRO A 4 -20.05 1.23 6.50
N THR A 5 -19.96 0.44 5.44
CA THR A 5 -20.67 -0.85 5.33
C THR A 5 -19.98 -1.92 6.21
N PRO A 6 -20.61 -3.07 6.52
CA PRO A 6 -19.98 -4.12 7.32
C PRO A 6 -18.61 -4.57 6.78
N ARG A 7 -18.49 -4.76 5.46
CA ARG A 7 -17.20 -5.11 4.82
C ARG A 7 -16.15 -4.00 4.96
N GLN A 8 -16.57 -2.74 4.94
CA GLN A 8 -15.66 -1.62 5.17
C GLN A 8 -15.21 -1.54 6.62
N ILE A 9 -16.08 -1.88 7.58
CA ILE A 9 -15.72 -1.95 9.01
C ILE A 9 -14.68 -3.05 9.24
N GLU A 10 -14.88 -4.23 8.68
CA GLU A 10 -13.91 -5.34 8.73
C GLU A 10 -12.56 -4.92 8.14
N ALA A 11 -12.57 -4.29 6.96
CA ALA A 11 -11.36 -3.83 6.29
C ALA A 11 -10.64 -2.73 7.10
N LEU A 12 -11.37 -1.73 7.63
CA LEU A 12 -10.80 -0.70 8.50
C LEU A 12 -10.19 -1.30 9.77
N SER A 13 -10.85 -2.30 10.36
CA SER A 13 -10.35 -3.00 11.54
C SER A 13 -9.06 -3.78 11.24
N ALA A 14 -8.96 -4.40 10.06
CA ALA A 14 -7.74 -5.09 9.64
C ALA A 14 -6.57 -4.12 9.40
N VAL A 15 -6.86 -2.92 8.87
CA VAL A 15 -5.86 -1.85 8.73
C VAL A 15 -5.42 -1.32 10.10
N ASP A 16 -6.35 -1.08 11.02
CA ASP A 16 -6.03 -0.64 12.39
C ASP A 16 -5.14 -1.65 13.13
N ALA A 17 -5.37 -2.94 12.89
CA ALA A 17 -4.54 -4.03 13.40
C ALA A 17 -3.16 -4.15 12.71
N GLY A 18 -2.84 -3.31 11.73
CA GLY A 18 -1.55 -3.33 11.02
C GLY A 18 -1.35 -4.53 10.10
N ARG A 19 -2.42 -5.24 9.74
CA ARG A 19 -2.36 -6.49 8.94
C ARG A 19 -2.28 -6.25 7.43
N ILE A 20 -2.52 -5.01 7.00
CA ILE A 20 -2.69 -4.65 5.60
C ILE A 20 -1.42 -4.03 5.05
N GLN A 21 -1.01 -4.52 3.88
CA GLN A 21 0.09 -3.98 3.10
C GLN A 21 -0.36 -3.67 1.67
N TRP A 22 0.33 -2.76 1.01
CA TRP A 22 0.19 -2.47 -0.41
C TRP A 22 1.54 -2.70 -1.09
N GLY A 23 1.57 -3.48 -2.16
CA GLY A 23 2.81 -3.66 -2.92
C GLY A 23 2.85 -4.98 -3.66
N ASN A 24 4.06 -5.52 -3.79
CA ASN A 24 4.28 -6.66 -4.68
C ASN A 24 3.64 -7.95 -4.16
N ALA A 25 2.78 -8.55 -4.99
CA ALA A 25 2.19 -9.86 -4.70
C ALA A 25 3.27 -10.95 -4.56
N TYR A 26 4.33 -10.87 -5.36
CA TYR A 26 5.39 -11.89 -5.46
C TYR A 26 6.77 -11.27 -5.24
N PRO A 27 7.13 -10.93 -4.00
CA PRO A 27 8.34 -10.15 -3.72
C PRO A 27 9.63 -10.86 -4.15
N ASP A 28 9.71 -12.18 -4.00
CA ASP A 28 10.91 -12.93 -4.37
C ASP A 28 11.09 -13.03 -5.90
N MET A 29 9.99 -13.11 -6.65
CA MET A 29 10.05 -13.03 -8.11
C MET A 29 10.49 -11.64 -8.56
N ALA A 30 10.01 -10.60 -7.89
CA ALA A 30 10.41 -9.22 -8.16
C ALA A 30 11.90 -8.98 -7.94
N ARG A 31 12.47 -9.52 -6.85
CA ARG A 31 13.91 -9.47 -6.58
C ARG A 31 14.74 -10.23 -7.62
N ARG A 32 14.16 -11.25 -8.26
CA ARG A 32 14.77 -11.97 -9.40
C ARG A 32 14.60 -11.26 -10.75
N GLY A 33 13.97 -10.08 -10.77
CA GLY A 33 13.81 -9.27 -11.99
C GLY A 33 12.50 -9.52 -12.74
N HIS A 34 11.53 -10.24 -12.17
CA HIS A 34 10.22 -10.43 -12.77
C HIS A 34 9.19 -9.41 -12.29
N THR A 35 8.33 -8.92 -13.17
CA THR A 35 7.28 -7.99 -12.77
C THR A 35 6.03 -8.74 -12.30
N GLY A 36 5.55 -8.42 -11.10
CA GLY A 36 4.28 -8.87 -10.55
C GLY A 36 3.30 -7.69 -10.38
N PRO A 37 2.00 -7.96 -10.20
CA PRO A 37 1.02 -6.91 -9.92
C PRO A 37 1.22 -6.31 -8.53
N LEU A 38 0.91 -5.02 -8.40
CA LEU A 38 0.77 -4.35 -7.11
C LEU A 38 -0.66 -4.53 -6.61
N VAL A 39 -0.80 -5.01 -5.38
CA VAL A 39 -2.09 -5.35 -4.78
C VAL A 39 -2.10 -5.04 -3.29
N PHE A 40 -3.30 -4.95 -2.73
CA PHE A 40 -3.48 -5.05 -1.29
C PHE A 40 -3.20 -6.49 -0.84
N LEU A 41 -2.61 -6.61 0.34
CA LEU A 41 -2.20 -7.85 0.96
C LEU A 41 -2.75 -7.89 2.39
N ILE A 42 -3.34 -9.00 2.80
CA ILE A 42 -3.68 -9.29 4.20
C ILE A 42 -2.70 -10.33 4.70
N ASP A 43 -1.91 -10.01 5.73
CA ASP A 43 -0.88 -10.90 6.28
C ASP A 43 0.01 -11.52 5.19
N GLY A 44 0.39 -10.70 4.21
CA GLY A 44 1.23 -11.09 3.08
C GLY A 44 0.54 -11.85 1.93
N HIS A 45 -0.77 -12.11 2.02
CA HIS A 45 -1.55 -12.80 1.00
C HIS A 45 -2.36 -11.81 0.16
N SER A 46 -2.31 -11.96 -1.16
CA SER A 46 -3.02 -11.07 -2.08
C SER A 46 -4.53 -11.16 -1.92
N VAL A 47 -5.19 -10.01 -1.86
CA VAL A 47 -6.65 -9.94 -1.93
C VAL A 47 -7.11 -9.61 -3.34
N TYR A 48 -8.19 -10.27 -3.77
CA TYR A 48 -8.75 -10.13 -5.12
C TYR A 48 -10.24 -9.82 -5.07
N GLY A 49 -10.79 -9.40 -6.21
CA GLY A 49 -12.22 -9.17 -6.40
C GLY A 49 -12.82 -8.21 -5.38
N GLY A 50 -13.88 -8.66 -4.69
CA GLY A 50 -14.64 -7.81 -3.76
C GLY A 50 -13.83 -7.25 -2.59
N GLN A 51 -12.79 -7.96 -2.13
CA GLN A 51 -11.90 -7.44 -1.09
C GLN A 51 -11.00 -6.33 -1.63
N HIS A 52 -10.39 -6.53 -2.81
CA HIS A 52 -9.61 -5.49 -3.46
C HIS A 52 -10.43 -4.22 -3.69
N ALA A 53 -11.64 -4.35 -4.24
CA ALA A 53 -12.55 -3.22 -4.47
C ALA A 53 -12.90 -2.48 -3.16
N THR A 54 -12.97 -3.21 -2.04
CA THR A 54 -13.24 -2.61 -0.73
C THR A 54 -12.06 -1.73 -0.29
N TYR A 55 -10.83 -2.24 -0.30
CA TYR A 55 -9.66 -1.44 0.08
C TYR A 55 -9.42 -0.26 -0.86
N SER A 56 -9.53 -0.45 -2.17
CA SER A 56 -9.44 0.66 -3.14
C SER A 56 -10.48 1.74 -2.83
N ARG A 57 -11.71 1.34 -2.47
CA ARG A 57 -12.74 2.29 -2.07
C ARG A 57 -12.42 3.03 -0.77
N LEU A 58 -11.78 2.37 0.21
CA LEU A 58 -11.33 3.03 1.43
C LEU A 58 -10.25 4.09 1.13
N ALA A 59 -9.32 3.77 0.22
CA ALA A 59 -8.26 4.69 -0.20
C ALA A 59 -8.85 5.90 -0.94
N GLU A 60 -9.78 5.69 -1.88
CA GLU A 60 -10.51 6.76 -2.57
C GLU A 60 -11.28 7.68 -1.62
N LEU A 61 -11.81 7.13 -0.52
CA LEU A 61 -12.50 7.90 0.53
C LEU A 61 -11.53 8.65 1.45
N GLY A 62 -10.22 8.47 1.29
CA GLY A 62 -9.19 9.04 2.15
C GLY A 62 -9.23 8.47 3.56
N TRP A 63 -9.77 7.27 3.77
CA TRP A 63 -9.84 6.62 5.09
C TRP A 63 -8.59 5.81 5.42
N ILE A 64 -7.85 5.41 4.39
CA ILE A 64 -6.57 4.72 4.53
C ILE A 64 -5.54 5.40 3.65
N VAL A 65 -4.27 5.23 4.02
CA VAL A 65 -3.13 5.71 3.24
C VAL A 65 -2.10 4.60 3.11
N GLU A 66 -1.61 4.40 1.89
CA GLU A 66 -0.50 3.51 1.60
C GLU A 66 0.80 4.26 1.86
N ARG A 67 1.57 3.86 2.88
CA ARG A 67 2.79 4.57 3.32
C ARG A 67 3.98 4.30 2.41
N THR A 68 3.80 4.52 1.11
CA THR A 68 4.86 4.40 0.10
C THR A 68 5.94 5.47 0.29
N ASP A 69 5.59 6.58 0.95
CA ASP A 69 6.51 7.64 1.39
C ASP A 69 7.59 7.15 2.37
N LEU A 70 7.30 6.07 3.12
CA LEU A 70 8.22 5.49 4.09
C LEU A 70 9.15 4.43 3.49
N LEU A 71 9.02 4.12 2.20
CA LEU A 71 9.87 3.11 1.56
C LEU A 71 11.30 3.66 1.39
N PRO A 72 12.33 2.89 1.76
CA PRO A 72 13.70 3.24 1.40
C PRO A 72 13.84 3.37 -0.11
N LEU A 73 14.39 4.50 -0.56
CA LEU A 73 14.57 4.80 -1.98
C LEU A 73 16.03 4.65 -2.39
N LYS A 74 16.23 4.35 -3.68
CA LYS A 74 17.53 4.44 -4.36
C LYS A 74 17.40 5.32 -5.59
N THR A 75 18.50 5.95 -5.97
CA THR A 75 18.62 6.62 -7.25
C THR A 75 18.82 5.58 -8.35
N VAL A 76 18.01 5.65 -9.39
CA VAL A 76 18.15 4.88 -10.61
C VAL A 76 18.78 5.79 -11.66
N PRO A 77 20.00 5.49 -12.14
CA PRO A 77 20.68 6.35 -13.11
C PRO A 77 19.93 6.40 -14.44
N ALA A 78 20.13 7.50 -15.17
CA ALA A 78 19.58 7.66 -16.51
C ALA A 78 20.04 6.51 -17.43
N ARG A 79 19.12 6.01 -18.26
CA ARG A 79 19.42 4.93 -19.22
C ARG A 79 18.66 5.10 -20.52
N THR A 80 19.31 4.73 -21.61
CA THR A 80 18.69 4.64 -22.92
C THR A 80 18.30 3.19 -23.16
N ARG A 81 17.02 2.94 -23.44
CA ARG A 81 16.50 1.62 -23.80
C ARG A 81 16.06 1.64 -25.26
N ILE A 82 16.68 0.79 -26.06
CA ILE A 82 16.23 0.53 -27.43
C ILE A 82 15.15 -0.54 -27.36
N SER A 83 13.98 -0.25 -27.93
CA SER A 83 12.87 -1.19 -28.03
C SER A 83 12.55 -1.42 -29.51
N HIS A 84 12.54 -2.68 -29.94
CA HIS A 84 12.14 -3.03 -31.29
C HIS A 84 10.68 -3.47 -31.29
N THR A 85 9.89 -2.96 -32.25
CA THR A 85 8.59 -3.54 -32.55
C THR A 85 8.79 -4.80 -33.40
N ILE A 86 7.80 -5.69 -33.41
CA ILE A 86 7.82 -6.92 -34.23
C ILE A 86 8.01 -6.61 -35.72
N THR A 87 7.61 -5.41 -36.17
CA THR A 87 7.76 -4.90 -37.54
C THR A 87 9.13 -4.27 -37.83
N GLY A 88 10.10 -4.37 -36.91
CA GLY A 88 11.47 -3.88 -37.10
C GLY A 88 11.68 -2.39 -36.85
N SER A 89 10.65 -1.65 -36.41
CA SER A 89 10.80 -0.24 -36.06
C SER A 89 11.54 -0.12 -34.73
N GLU A 90 12.65 0.62 -34.74
CA GLU A 90 13.43 0.93 -33.54
C GLU A 90 12.82 2.15 -32.83
N LYS A 91 12.51 1.99 -31.55
CA LYS A 91 12.12 3.08 -30.66
C LYS A 91 13.15 3.24 -29.57
N VAL A 92 13.87 4.35 -29.62
CA VAL A 92 14.73 4.79 -28.52
C VAL A 92 13.85 5.36 -27.42
N ILE A 93 13.96 4.82 -26.21
CA ILE A 93 13.28 5.31 -25.02
C ILE A 93 14.35 5.79 -24.05
N GLU A 94 14.41 7.10 -23.84
CA GLU A 94 15.23 7.71 -22.81
C GLU A 94 14.49 7.67 -21.49
N LEU A 95 15.11 7.04 -20.50
CA LEU A 95 14.63 7.01 -19.12
C LEU A 95 15.54 7.92 -18.31
N PRO A 96 15.06 9.09 -17.85
CA PRO A 96 15.87 9.98 -17.03
C PRO A 96 16.20 9.33 -15.69
N GLU A 97 17.18 9.91 -15.01
CA GLU A 97 17.45 9.57 -13.62
C GLU A 97 16.19 9.81 -12.78
N HIS A 98 15.86 8.86 -11.90
CA HIS A 98 14.69 8.95 -11.03
C HIS A 98 14.90 8.14 -9.75
N SER A 99 14.11 8.46 -8.72
CA SER A 99 14.06 7.68 -7.49
C SER A 99 13.10 6.50 -7.64
N ALA A 100 13.48 5.35 -7.08
CA ALA A 100 12.63 4.18 -7.01
C ALA A 100 12.83 3.45 -5.66
N PRO A 101 11.89 2.60 -5.23
CA PRO A 101 12.10 1.75 -4.06
C PRO A 101 13.39 0.93 -4.17
N ALA A 102 14.15 0.87 -3.07
CA ALA A 102 15.42 0.18 -3.03
C ALA A 102 15.25 -1.33 -3.24
N ASP A 103 14.26 -1.93 -2.57
CA ASP A 103 13.83 -3.32 -2.75
C ASP A 103 12.83 -3.45 -3.91
N ALA A 104 13.11 -4.34 -4.86
CA ALA A 104 12.18 -4.63 -5.96
C ALA A 104 10.91 -5.37 -5.48
N GLY A 105 11.02 -6.12 -4.38
CA GLY A 105 9.91 -6.82 -3.72
C GLY A 105 9.19 -5.97 -2.66
N TRP A 106 9.27 -4.64 -2.74
CA TRP A 106 8.74 -3.74 -1.72
C TRP A 106 7.26 -3.96 -1.42
N ARG A 107 6.92 -3.70 -0.15
CA ARG A 107 5.56 -3.66 0.39
C ARG A 107 5.50 -2.51 1.39
N ALA A 108 4.55 -1.61 1.20
CA ALA A 108 4.28 -0.51 2.10
C ALA A 108 3.20 -0.92 3.11
N THR A 109 3.33 -0.44 4.35
CA THR A 109 2.26 -0.55 5.35
C THR A 109 1.09 0.33 4.91
N VAL A 110 -0.13 -0.12 5.19
CA VAL A 110 -1.33 0.69 5.03
C VAL A 110 -1.81 1.12 6.41
N GLU A 111 -2.10 2.41 6.57
CA GLU A 111 -2.49 2.99 7.86
C GLU A 111 -3.85 3.68 7.77
N LEU A 112 -4.56 3.74 8.91
CA LEU A 112 -5.75 4.57 9.03
C LEU A 112 -5.37 6.05 9.08
N THR A 113 -6.04 6.85 8.25
CA THR A 113 -6.06 8.31 8.40
C THR A 113 -6.95 8.71 9.58
N ASP A 114 -6.91 9.98 9.98
CA ASP A 114 -7.84 10.50 10.99
C ASP A 114 -9.31 10.31 10.60
N ALA A 115 -9.62 10.50 9.31
CA ALA A 115 -10.95 10.28 8.77
C ALA A 115 -11.37 8.79 8.85
N GLY A 116 -10.44 7.88 8.58
CA GLY A 116 -10.65 6.43 8.71
C GLY A 116 -10.85 5.98 10.15
N ARG A 117 -10.04 6.47 11.09
CA ARG A 117 -10.21 6.20 12.53
C ARG A 117 -11.57 6.70 13.01
N ALA A 118 -11.94 7.92 12.64
CA ALA A 118 -13.24 8.47 12.99
C ALA A 118 -14.40 7.66 12.37
N ALA A 119 -14.24 7.17 11.14
CA ALA A 119 -15.23 6.31 10.50
C ALA A 119 -15.38 4.96 11.22
N LEU A 120 -14.27 4.33 11.60
CA LEU A 120 -14.26 3.08 12.35
C LEU A 120 -14.91 3.27 13.73
N HIS A 121 -14.48 4.28 14.49
CA HIS A 121 -15.03 4.60 15.82
C HIS A 121 -16.54 4.86 15.77
N ARG A 122 -17.05 5.59 14.78
CA ARG A 122 -18.50 5.82 14.64
C ARG A 122 -19.27 4.53 14.40
N ALA A 123 -18.67 3.56 13.72
CA ALA A 123 -19.32 2.30 13.39
C ALA A 123 -19.28 1.28 14.53
N THR A 124 -18.18 1.24 15.30
CA THR A 124 -17.97 0.25 16.36
C THR A 124 -18.29 0.75 17.76
N GLY A 125 -18.46 2.07 17.94
CA GLY A 125 -18.63 2.68 19.25
C GLY A 125 -17.40 2.60 20.16
N GLN A 126 -16.24 2.17 19.65
CA GLN A 126 -15.01 2.01 20.44
C GLN A 126 -14.35 3.36 20.73
N THR A 127 -14.48 3.83 21.96
CA THR A 127 -13.68 4.96 22.48
C THR A 127 -12.25 4.51 22.69
N THR A 128 -11.30 5.03 21.91
CA THR A 128 -9.87 4.75 22.10
C THR A 128 -9.40 5.41 23.40
N THR A 129 -9.42 4.69 24.51
CA THR A 129 -8.59 5.01 25.67
C THR A 129 -7.15 4.71 25.29
N ARG A 130 -6.45 5.71 24.75
CA ARG A 130 -5.00 5.68 24.64
C ARG A 130 -4.46 5.79 26.07
N THR A 131 -4.30 4.67 26.76
CA THR A 131 -3.55 4.62 28.02
C THR A 131 -2.11 5.00 27.71
N THR A 132 -1.80 6.28 27.84
CA THR A 132 -0.44 6.77 27.99
C THR A 132 0.12 6.05 29.22
N HIS A 133 0.97 5.05 29.01
CA HIS A 133 1.81 4.53 30.07
C HIS A 133 2.81 5.65 30.41
N GLU A 134 2.41 6.47 31.37
CA GLU A 134 3.27 7.37 32.12
C GLU A 134 4.27 6.47 32.86
N ILE A 135 5.51 6.44 32.35
CA ILE A 135 6.62 5.79 33.00
C ILE A 135 7.09 6.76 34.09
N GLU A 136 6.44 6.73 35.25
CA GLU A 136 7.11 7.16 36.48
C GLU A 136 8.02 6.02 36.94
N ARG A 137 9.30 6.31 37.10
CA ARG A 137 10.20 5.53 37.96
C ARG A 137 10.85 6.44 38.99
N PRO A 138 11.05 5.94 40.22
CA PRO A 138 11.51 6.70 41.38
C PRO A 138 12.97 7.14 41.30
#